data_AF-A0A954KUN2-F1
#
_entry.id   AF-A0A954KUN2-F1
#
_cell.length_a   1.000
_cell.length_b   1.000
_cell.length_c   1.000
_cell.angle_alpha   90.00
_cell.angle_beta   90.00
_cell.angle_gamma   90.00
#
_symmetry.space_group_name_H-M   'P 1'
#
loop_
_entity.id
_entity.type
_entity.pdbx_description
1 polymer ?
#
loop_
_entity_poly.entity_id
_entity_poly.type
_entity_poly.pdbx_seq_one_letter_code
_entity_poly.pdbx_strand_id
1 'polypeptide(L)'
;MSFDETINGLLRVGEREHLQRVSHDLGNASLLKEYGRWLQREGDLRGEFLLQFADGVSTWSIDPFPDAAGIDATWLDLIGYSIAHRLAERQLSQFAETVFGVARPALRFSTEAKEDDLLALGSSKFGGLPDLPAEFEWPIGDLCRATYNDDTAGEQRLAGFLGQINLDELQNAVTNDRLPKTGLLSFFGFQDMENDNPDKIGVMARWFPNRSQLSRRPAPDNLTTGNECFPSAQIVFTEFLDLPGWGSPWQEELQELINADEEAFDFGTWDNIRNMMGYAVATSGDEPTPDKQSQHLIFFPTNELTGWIWPDLHIQIAESNLKERRFEEIQLVWVDWD
;
A
#
# COMPACT_ATOMS: atom_id res chain seq x y z
N MET A 1 -2.56 9.18 16.30
CA MET A 1 -3.51 8.24 15.70
C MET A 1 -3.42 8.47 14.20
N SER A 2 -2.93 7.47 13.46
CA SER A 2 -2.54 7.54 12.03
C SER A 2 -3.12 6.38 11.22
N PHE A 3 -4.03 5.62 11.83
CA PHE A 3 -4.82 4.60 11.17
C PHE A 3 -6.27 5.04 11.28
N ASP A 4 -7.00 4.99 10.17
CA ASP A 4 -8.40 5.41 10.15
C ASP A 4 -9.21 4.60 11.18
N GLU A 5 -9.87 5.32 12.10
CA GLU A 5 -10.67 4.75 13.19
C GLU A 5 -12.02 4.21 12.68
N THR A 6 -12.40 4.51 11.44
CA THR A 6 -13.74 4.19 10.91
C THR A 6 -14.08 2.71 10.97
N ILE A 7 -13.23 1.79 10.48
CA ILE A 7 -13.47 0.35 10.71
C ILE A 7 -13.03 -0.09 12.10
N ASN A 8 -11.88 0.35 12.59
CA ASN A 8 -11.32 -0.24 13.81
C ASN A 8 -12.16 0.07 15.06
N GLY A 9 -12.95 1.14 15.05
CA GLY A 9 -13.98 1.41 16.05
C GLY A 9 -15.27 0.58 15.88
N LEU A 10 -15.47 -0.01 14.71
CA LEU A 10 -16.62 -0.87 14.35
C LEU A 10 -16.34 -2.37 14.51
N LEU A 11 -15.09 -2.82 14.39
CA LEU A 11 -14.73 -4.22 14.57
C LEU A 11 -14.84 -4.65 16.03
N ARG A 12 -15.31 -5.87 16.23
CA ARG A 12 -15.33 -6.52 17.54
C ARG A 12 -13.96 -7.11 17.89
N VAL A 13 -13.74 -7.31 19.19
CA VAL A 13 -12.55 -8.02 19.68
C VAL A 13 -12.51 -9.42 19.07
N GLY A 14 -11.41 -9.74 18.37
CA GLY A 14 -11.22 -11.03 17.68
C GLY A 14 -11.75 -11.08 16.23
N GLU A 15 -12.51 -10.08 15.79
CA GLU A 15 -13.05 -10.02 14.41
C GLU A 15 -11.95 -10.00 13.34
N ARG A 16 -10.81 -9.39 13.70
CA ARG A 16 -9.67 -9.17 12.82
C ARG A 16 -9.14 -10.45 12.17
N GLU A 17 -9.07 -11.54 12.92
CA GLU A 17 -8.57 -12.82 12.43
C GLU A 17 -9.50 -13.42 11.37
N HIS A 18 -10.81 -13.24 11.54
CA HIS A 18 -11.80 -13.66 10.55
C HIS A 18 -11.71 -12.84 9.28
N LEU A 19 -11.63 -11.51 9.42
CA LEU A 19 -11.53 -10.60 8.29
C LEU A 19 -10.24 -10.85 7.49
N GLN A 20 -9.10 -11.04 8.17
CA GLN A 20 -7.84 -11.39 7.52
C GLN A 20 -7.95 -12.72 6.76
N ARG A 21 -8.55 -13.76 7.33
CA ARG A 21 -8.70 -15.05 6.64
C ARG A 21 -9.56 -14.93 5.38
N VAL A 22 -10.68 -14.21 5.47
CA VAL A 22 -11.56 -13.98 4.32
C VAL A 22 -10.85 -13.15 3.24
N SER A 23 -10.17 -12.07 3.62
CA SER A 23 -9.50 -11.18 2.67
C SER A 23 -8.31 -11.83 1.95
N HIS A 24 -7.79 -12.94 2.48
CA HIS A 24 -6.71 -13.74 1.88
C HIS A 24 -7.21 -14.91 1.01
N ASP A 25 -8.48 -15.26 1.12
CA ASP A 25 -9.09 -16.38 0.40
C ASP A 25 -10.54 -15.98 0.02
N LEU A 26 -10.59 -14.95 -0.82
CA LEU A 26 -11.83 -14.39 -1.33
C LEU A 26 -12.59 -15.44 -2.14
N GLY A 27 -13.91 -15.45 -2.02
CA GLY A 27 -14.75 -16.46 -2.66
C GLY A 27 -14.87 -17.77 -1.86
N ASN A 28 -14.13 -17.92 -0.76
CA ASN A 28 -14.31 -19.06 0.13
C ASN A 28 -15.58 -18.91 0.97
N ALA A 29 -16.70 -19.43 0.45
CA ALA A 29 -17.99 -19.41 1.13
C ALA A 29 -17.97 -20.07 2.53
N SER A 30 -17.05 -21.01 2.78
CA SER A 30 -16.93 -21.63 4.12
C SER A 30 -16.34 -20.66 5.14
N LEU A 31 -15.33 -19.88 4.76
CA LEU A 31 -14.76 -18.83 5.61
C LEU A 31 -15.77 -17.71 5.87
N LEU A 32 -16.49 -17.28 4.84
CA LEU A 32 -17.56 -16.29 4.98
C LEU A 32 -18.66 -16.81 5.93
N LYS A 33 -19.06 -18.09 5.83
CA LYS A 33 -20.05 -18.71 6.72
C LYS A 33 -19.56 -18.85 8.16
N GLU A 34 -18.29 -19.21 8.34
CA GLU A 34 -17.67 -19.28 9.67
C GLU A 34 -17.70 -17.91 10.34
N TYR A 35 -17.26 -16.88 9.60
CA TYR A 35 -17.24 -15.51 10.07
C TYR A 35 -18.66 -14.97 10.35
N GLY A 36 -19.62 -15.20 9.46
CA GLY A 36 -21.00 -14.76 9.65
C GLY A 36 -21.66 -15.38 10.89
N ARG A 37 -21.43 -16.68 11.14
CA ARG A 37 -21.89 -17.36 12.37
C ARG A 37 -21.19 -16.83 13.62
N TRP A 38 -19.91 -16.47 13.52
CA TRP A 38 -19.20 -15.83 14.62
C TRP A 38 -19.82 -14.47 14.95
N LEU A 39 -20.05 -13.61 13.95
CA LEU A 39 -20.73 -12.31 14.12
C LEU A 39 -22.12 -12.46 14.75
N GLN A 40 -22.92 -13.45 14.33
CA GLN A 40 -24.23 -13.73 14.94
C GLN A 40 -24.13 -14.10 16.43
N ARG A 41 -23.13 -14.89 16.83
CA ARG A 41 -22.91 -15.25 18.24
C ARG A 41 -22.53 -14.03 19.08
N GLU A 42 -21.82 -13.08 18.49
CA GLU A 42 -21.49 -11.79 19.11
C GLU A 42 -22.67 -10.79 19.08
N GLY A 43 -23.81 -11.16 18.50
CA GLY A 43 -24.98 -10.28 18.40
C GLY A 43 -24.81 -9.16 17.37
N ASP A 44 -23.99 -9.38 16.34
CA ASP A 44 -23.76 -8.43 15.25
C ASP A 44 -24.69 -8.72 14.06
N LEU A 45 -25.36 -7.68 13.57
CA LEU A 45 -26.32 -7.79 12.47
C LEU A 45 -25.63 -8.09 11.12
N ARG A 46 -24.34 -7.75 10.98
CA ARG A 46 -23.54 -8.09 9.78
C ARG A 46 -23.42 -9.60 9.58
N GLY A 47 -23.63 -10.40 10.63
CA GLY A 47 -23.58 -11.85 10.53
C GLY A 47 -24.62 -12.44 9.58
N GLU A 48 -25.85 -11.91 9.56
CA GLU A 48 -26.88 -12.36 8.61
C GLU A 48 -26.54 -11.96 7.17
N PHE A 49 -26.12 -10.70 6.98
CA PHE A 49 -25.63 -10.22 5.68
C PHE A 49 -24.54 -11.13 5.11
N LEU A 50 -23.53 -11.47 5.93
CA LEU A 50 -22.40 -12.26 5.49
C LEU A 50 -22.78 -13.70 5.12
N LEU A 51 -23.77 -14.28 5.81
CA LEU A 51 -24.28 -15.61 5.48
C LEU A 51 -25.03 -15.61 4.15
N GLN A 52 -25.86 -14.59 3.90
CA GLN A 52 -26.56 -14.43 2.62
C GLN A 52 -25.56 -14.22 1.47
N PHE A 53 -24.56 -13.37 1.67
CA PHE A 53 -23.49 -13.17 0.68
C PHE A 53 -22.73 -14.47 0.40
N ALA A 54 -22.40 -15.25 1.43
CA ALA A 54 -21.69 -16.52 1.27
C ALA A 54 -22.50 -17.56 0.46
N ASP A 55 -23.83 -17.55 0.55
CA ASP A 55 -24.68 -18.41 -0.28
C ASP A 55 -24.65 -17.99 -1.75
N GLY A 56 -24.66 -16.68 -2.04
CA GLY A 56 -24.48 -16.15 -3.40
C GLY A 56 -23.11 -16.46 -4.01
N VAL A 57 -22.05 -16.38 -3.21
CA VAL A 57 -20.69 -16.78 -3.61
C VAL A 57 -20.61 -18.27 -3.94
N SER A 58 -21.33 -19.13 -3.20
CA SER A 58 -21.29 -20.58 -3.40
C SER A 58 -21.81 -21.03 -4.77
N THR A 59 -22.61 -20.21 -5.43
CA THR A 59 -23.25 -20.53 -6.71
C THR A 59 -22.75 -19.64 -7.85
N TRP A 60 -22.00 -18.57 -7.52
CA TRP A 60 -21.73 -17.42 -8.40
C TRP A 60 -22.99 -16.90 -9.12
N SER A 61 -24.16 -17.24 -8.59
CA SER A 61 -25.47 -16.86 -9.08
C SER A 61 -26.02 -15.91 -8.04
N ILE A 62 -25.77 -14.62 -8.30
CA ILE A 62 -25.77 -13.61 -7.26
C ILE A 62 -27.03 -12.74 -7.31
N ASP A 63 -28.15 -13.39 -7.61
CA ASP A 63 -29.47 -12.76 -7.62
C ASP A 63 -30.33 -13.28 -6.45
N PRO A 64 -30.71 -12.42 -5.48
CA PRO A 64 -30.18 -11.09 -5.22
C PRO A 64 -28.99 -11.13 -4.24
N PHE A 65 -28.04 -10.20 -4.42
CA PHE A 65 -27.11 -9.83 -3.35
C PHE A 65 -27.89 -9.27 -2.15
N PRO A 66 -27.42 -9.51 -0.91
CA PRO A 66 -28.00 -8.86 0.26
C PRO A 66 -27.81 -7.33 0.18
N ASP A 67 -28.80 -6.57 0.63
CA ASP A 67 -28.72 -5.10 0.71
C ASP A 67 -27.60 -4.67 1.68
N ALA A 68 -26.67 -3.86 1.18
CA ALA A 68 -25.51 -3.37 1.92
C ALA A 68 -25.74 -1.99 2.56
N ALA A 69 -26.95 -1.43 2.48
CA ALA A 69 -27.27 -0.14 3.06
C ALA A 69 -26.92 -0.06 4.55
N GLY A 70 -26.07 0.90 4.90
CA GLY A 70 -25.65 1.15 6.29
C GLY A 70 -24.53 0.23 6.80
N ILE A 71 -23.95 -0.63 5.95
CA ILE A 71 -22.74 -1.38 6.27
C ILE A 71 -21.52 -0.56 5.81
N ASP A 72 -20.44 -0.60 6.60
CA ASP A 72 -19.20 0.10 6.30
C ASP A 72 -18.61 -0.36 4.94
N ALA A 73 -18.29 0.61 4.09
CA ALA A 73 -17.82 0.37 2.73
C ALA A 73 -16.50 -0.40 2.69
N THR A 74 -15.60 -0.13 3.63
CA THR A 74 -14.30 -0.78 3.65
C THR A 74 -14.42 -2.22 4.18
N TRP A 75 -15.35 -2.48 5.12
CA TRP A 75 -15.65 -3.85 5.53
C TRP A 75 -16.25 -4.66 4.38
N LEU A 76 -17.18 -4.07 3.61
CA LEU A 76 -17.75 -4.70 2.41
C LEU A 76 -16.67 -5.00 1.37
N ASP A 77 -15.73 -4.07 1.20
CA ASP A 77 -14.62 -4.25 0.29
C ASP A 77 -13.73 -5.41 0.73
N LEU A 78 -13.27 -5.44 1.99
CA LEU A 78 -12.36 -6.47 2.52
C LEU A 78 -12.94 -7.89 2.53
N ILE A 79 -14.26 -8.06 2.50
CA ILE A 79 -14.89 -9.39 2.33
C ILE A 79 -15.10 -9.79 0.87
N GLY A 80 -14.78 -8.92 -0.09
CA GLY A 80 -14.97 -9.11 -1.52
C GLY A 80 -16.37 -8.78 -2.04
N TYR A 81 -17.26 -8.23 -1.20
CA TYR A 81 -18.62 -7.91 -1.61
C TYR A 81 -18.63 -6.85 -2.72
N SER A 82 -17.85 -5.78 -2.58
CA SER A 82 -17.81 -4.66 -3.55
C SER A 82 -17.45 -5.13 -4.96
N ILE A 83 -16.44 -5.99 -5.07
CA ILE A 83 -16.01 -6.59 -6.35
C ILE A 83 -17.13 -7.48 -6.91
N ALA A 84 -17.65 -8.41 -6.10
CA ALA A 84 -18.66 -9.36 -6.56
C ALA A 84 -19.96 -8.66 -6.99
N HIS A 85 -20.38 -7.63 -6.24
CA HIS A 85 -21.55 -6.82 -6.56
C HIS A 85 -21.38 -6.10 -7.88
N ARG A 86 -20.24 -5.43 -8.10
CA ARG A 86 -19.93 -4.72 -9.36
C ARG A 86 -19.94 -5.68 -10.56
N LEU A 87 -19.38 -6.88 -10.41
CA LEU A 87 -19.41 -7.91 -11.44
C LEU A 87 -20.85 -8.32 -11.77
N ALA A 88 -21.70 -8.55 -10.76
CA ALA A 88 -23.09 -8.96 -11.02
C ALA A 88 -23.95 -7.87 -11.63
N GLU A 89 -23.80 -6.61 -11.22
CA GLU A 89 -24.51 -5.47 -11.83
C GLU A 89 -24.23 -5.38 -13.34
N ARG A 90 -23.02 -5.79 -13.75
CA ARG A 90 -22.58 -5.84 -15.15
C ARG A 90 -22.81 -7.18 -15.84
N GLN A 91 -23.42 -8.17 -15.16
CA GLN A 91 -23.64 -9.54 -15.67
C GLN A 91 -22.33 -10.29 -16.01
N LEU A 92 -21.32 -10.11 -15.15
CA LEU A 92 -19.95 -10.63 -15.28
C LEU A 92 -19.55 -11.59 -14.16
N SER A 93 -20.51 -12.14 -13.41
CA SER A 93 -20.25 -13.03 -12.27
C SER A 93 -19.41 -14.26 -12.60
N GLN A 94 -19.39 -14.71 -13.86
CA GLN A 94 -18.53 -15.79 -14.33
C GLN A 94 -17.03 -15.51 -14.16
N PHE A 95 -16.63 -14.25 -14.04
CA PHE A 95 -15.22 -13.84 -13.85
C PHE A 95 -14.84 -13.69 -12.37
N ALA A 96 -15.77 -13.90 -11.43
CA ALA A 96 -15.52 -13.62 -10.03
C ALA A 96 -14.38 -14.44 -9.43
N GLU A 97 -14.25 -15.73 -9.77
CA GLU A 97 -13.12 -16.56 -9.34
C GLU A 97 -11.78 -16.01 -9.83
N THR A 98 -11.71 -15.59 -11.10
CA THR A 98 -10.50 -14.99 -11.69
C THR A 98 -10.13 -13.69 -10.99
N VAL A 99 -11.10 -12.79 -10.80
CA VAL A 99 -10.87 -11.48 -10.17
C VAL A 99 -10.48 -11.65 -8.70
N PHE A 100 -11.14 -12.54 -7.96
CA PHE A 100 -10.77 -12.83 -6.57
C PHE A 100 -9.39 -13.49 -6.44
N GLY A 101 -8.99 -14.30 -7.43
CA GLY A 101 -7.67 -14.92 -7.46
C GLY A 101 -6.51 -13.92 -7.63
N VAL A 102 -6.80 -12.71 -8.10
CA VAL A 102 -5.81 -11.62 -8.26
C VAL A 102 -6.08 -10.43 -7.33
N ALA A 103 -7.20 -10.40 -6.61
CA ALA A 103 -7.44 -9.37 -5.63
C ALA A 103 -6.52 -9.56 -4.42
N ARG A 104 -5.95 -8.47 -3.90
CA ARG A 104 -5.16 -8.53 -2.66
C ARG A 104 -5.47 -7.38 -1.72
N PRO A 105 -5.46 -7.62 -0.40
CA PRO A 105 -5.59 -6.53 0.55
C PRO A 105 -4.40 -5.56 0.47
N ALA A 106 -4.70 -4.28 0.63
CA ALA A 106 -3.75 -3.19 0.50
C ALA A 106 -4.08 -2.08 1.50
N LEU A 107 -3.18 -1.10 1.60
CA LEU A 107 -3.34 0.10 2.41
C LEU A 107 -3.33 1.31 1.48
N ARG A 108 -4.45 1.99 1.35
CA ARG A 108 -4.48 3.33 0.75
C ARG A 108 -4.01 4.32 1.79
N PHE A 109 -3.39 5.40 1.35
CA PHE A 109 -3.05 6.49 2.26
C PHE A 109 -3.47 7.87 1.76
N SER A 110 -3.78 8.73 2.73
CA SER A 110 -3.89 10.17 2.56
C SER A 110 -2.81 10.88 3.39
N THR A 111 -2.61 12.17 3.12
CA THR A 111 -1.59 12.96 3.80
C THR A 111 -2.17 14.25 4.35
N GLU A 112 -1.78 14.61 5.56
CA GLU A 112 -2.13 15.87 6.20
C GLU A 112 -0.87 16.67 6.50
N ALA A 113 -0.79 17.91 6.03
CA ALA A 113 0.33 18.80 6.33
C ALA A 113 0.45 18.98 7.86
N LYS A 114 1.63 18.67 8.41
CA LYS A 114 1.84 18.70 9.84
C LYS A 114 3.29 18.86 10.17
N GLU A 115 3.61 19.92 10.90
CA GLU A 115 4.96 20.22 11.35
C GLU A 115 5.55 19.10 12.20
N ASP A 116 6.86 18.89 12.06
CA ASP A 116 7.57 17.79 12.67
C ASP A 116 7.43 17.80 14.20
N ASP A 117 7.57 18.95 14.84
CA ASP A 117 7.47 19.10 16.30
C ASP A 117 6.09 18.70 16.87
N LEU A 118 5.06 18.66 16.03
CA LEU A 118 3.72 18.17 16.37
C LEU A 118 3.55 16.66 16.12
N LEU A 119 4.51 16.00 15.48
CA LEU A 119 4.53 14.56 15.23
C LEU A 119 5.33 13.84 16.31
N ALA A 120 4.74 12.77 16.85
CA ALA A 120 5.45 11.87 17.76
C ALA A 120 6.65 11.23 17.05
N LEU A 121 7.69 10.89 17.83
CA LEU A 121 8.87 10.23 17.29
C LEU A 121 8.51 8.87 16.68
N GLY A 122 8.98 8.66 15.46
CA GLY A 122 8.76 7.44 14.70
C GLY A 122 7.33 7.30 14.18
N SER A 123 6.56 8.39 14.00
CA SER A 123 5.26 8.38 13.32
C SER A 123 5.42 8.20 11.81
N SER A 124 4.40 7.62 11.14
CA SER A 124 4.38 7.55 9.68
C SER A 124 4.21 8.94 9.06
N LYS A 125 5.11 9.32 8.17
CA LYS A 125 5.11 10.64 7.50
C LYS A 125 5.91 10.62 6.19
N PHE A 126 5.58 11.53 5.29
CA PHE A 126 6.48 11.97 4.22
C PHE A 126 7.18 13.24 4.66
N GLY A 127 8.45 13.38 4.27
CA GLY A 127 9.22 14.60 4.52
C GLY A 127 9.50 14.94 5.97
N GLY A 128 9.90 16.19 6.16
CA GLY A 128 10.49 16.69 7.39
C GLY A 128 11.86 16.10 7.65
N LEU A 129 12.15 15.87 8.92
CA LEU A 129 13.38 15.31 9.42
C LEU A 129 13.19 13.84 9.81
N PRO A 130 14.10 12.93 9.45
CA PRO A 130 13.96 11.53 9.80
C PRO A 130 14.12 11.30 11.31
N ASP A 131 13.37 10.34 11.84
CA ASP A 131 13.60 9.83 13.18
C ASP A 131 14.55 8.63 13.10
N LEU A 132 15.78 8.77 13.60
CA LEU A 132 16.86 7.81 13.41
C LEU A 132 17.47 7.35 14.74
N PRO A 133 17.96 6.10 14.83
CA PRO A 133 18.88 5.70 15.89
C PRO A 133 20.15 6.55 15.89
N ALA A 134 20.74 6.76 17.06
CA ALA A 134 21.90 7.65 17.21
C ALA A 134 23.14 7.20 16.42
N GLU A 135 23.28 5.89 16.22
CA GLU A 135 24.38 5.24 15.51
C GLU A 135 24.20 5.20 13.99
N PHE A 136 23.02 5.56 13.48
CA PHE A 136 22.78 5.54 12.04
C PHE A 136 23.34 6.82 11.41
N GLU A 137 24.29 6.65 10.50
CA GLU A 137 24.86 7.74 9.71
C GLU A 137 23.89 8.19 8.62
N TRP A 138 23.92 9.49 8.30
CA TRP A 138 23.07 10.02 7.23
C TRP A 138 23.48 9.40 5.90
N PRO A 139 22.55 8.82 5.11
CA PRO A 139 22.92 8.10 3.91
C PRO A 139 23.52 8.97 2.79
N ILE A 140 24.38 8.37 2.00
CA ILE A 140 24.89 8.93 0.74
C ILE A 140 24.25 8.24 -0.47
N GLY A 141 24.35 8.86 -1.64
CA GLY A 141 23.79 8.35 -2.90
C GLY A 141 24.23 6.94 -3.27
N ASP A 142 25.46 6.52 -2.96
CA ASP A 142 25.94 5.15 -3.20
C ASP A 142 25.11 4.06 -2.49
N LEU A 143 24.40 4.42 -1.43
CA LEU A 143 23.50 3.51 -0.71
C LEU A 143 22.11 3.41 -1.35
N CYS A 144 21.74 4.38 -2.19
CA CYS A 144 20.46 4.47 -2.89
C CYS A 144 20.45 3.60 -4.15
N ARG A 145 20.53 2.27 -3.97
CA ARG A 145 20.77 1.29 -5.04
C ARG A 145 19.53 0.83 -5.81
N ALA A 146 18.33 1.19 -5.36
CA ALA A 146 17.14 1.01 -6.16
C ALA A 146 17.04 2.18 -7.15
N THR A 147 17.57 1.98 -8.35
CA THR A 147 17.74 3.04 -9.35
C THR A 147 16.79 2.90 -10.53
N TYR A 148 16.53 4.01 -11.21
CA TYR A 148 15.79 4.05 -12.46
C TYR A 148 16.67 4.69 -13.53
N ASN A 149 16.81 4.03 -14.69
CA ASN A 149 17.73 4.39 -15.78
C ASN A 149 19.22 4.38 -15.42
N ASP A 150 19.70 5.39 -14.68
CA ASP A 150 21.11 5.62 -14.36
C ASP A 150 21.45 5.18 -12.94
N ASP A 151 22.61 4.55 -12.75
CA ASP A 151 23.03 4.12 -11.42
C ASP A 151 23.53 5.28 -10.53
N THR A 152 23.45 5.09 -9.22
CA THR A 152 23.95 6.01 -8.19
C THR A 152 25.27 5.54 -7.56
N ALA A 153 25.95 4.57 -8.19
CA ALA A 153 27.12 3.94 -7.61
C ALA A 153 28.29 4.92 -7.51
N GLY A 154 28.99 4.90 -6.37
CA GLY A 154 30.11 5.78 -6.07
C GLY A 154 29.70 7.20 -5.64
N GLU A 155 28.42 7.53 -5.58
CA GLU A 155 27.96 8.88 -5.32
C GLU A 155 28.08 9.25 -3.84
N GLN A 156 28.95 10.23 -3.54
CA GLN A 156 29.33 10.59 -2.16
C GLN A 156 28.48 11.71 -1.55
N ARG A 157 27.59 12.31 -2.35
CA ARG A 157 26.65 13.33 -1.87
C ARG A 157 25.56 12.69 -1.02
N LEU A 158 25.05 13.45 -0.06
CA LEU A 158 24.05 12.99 0.87
C LEU A 158 22.69 12.82 0.18
N ALA A 159 21.98 11.76 0.53
CA ALA A 159 20.62 11.49 0.08
C ALA A 159 19.61 12.33 0.88
N GLY A 160 18.49 12.70 0.25
CA GLY A 160 17.36 13.36 0.87
C GLY A 160 16.46 12.37 1.61
N PHE A 161 15.82 12.82 2.68
CA PHE A 161 14.83 12.00 3.39
C PHE A 161 13.48 12.05 2.67
N LEU A 162 12.98 10.89 2.26
CA LEU A 162 11.70 10.75 1.57
C LEU A 162 10.55 10.61 2.57
N GLY A 163 10.70 9.74 3.56
CA GLY A 163 9.65 9.49 4.53
C GLY A 163 9.92 8.25 5.35
N GLN A 164 9.02 7.98 6.27
CA GLN A 164 9.11 6.82 7.14
C GLN A 164 7.73 6.23 7.41
N ILE A 165 7.66 4.92 7.53
CA ILE A 165 6.44 4.17 7.86
C ILE A 165 6.66 3.43 9.17
N ASN A 166 5.77 3.69 10.12
CA ASN A 166 5.76 3.03 11.41
C ASN A 166 4.93 1.74 11.33
N LEU A 167 5.61 0.59 11.34
CA LEU A 167 4.94 -0.71 11.19
C LEU A 167 4.08 -1.07 12.41
N ASP A 168 4.32 -0.45 13.57
CA ASP A 168 3.44 -0.60 14.73
C ASP A 168 2.04 0.00 14.50
N GLU A 169 1.92 1.00 13.63
CA GLU A 169 0.62 1.59 13.24
C GLU A 169 -0.19 0.66 12.35
N LEU A 170 0.48 -0.30 11.70
CA LEU A 170 -0.12 -1.24 10.75
C LEU A 170 -0.46 -2.60 11.40
N GLN A 171 -0.28 -2.75 12.71
CA GLN A 171 -0.52 -4.04 13.39
C GLN A 171 -1.95 -4.52 13.32
N ASN A 172 -2.88 -3.59 13.21
CA ASN A 172 -4.28 -3.91 13.03
C ASN A 172 -4.70 -3.88 11.57
N ALA A 173 -3.79 -3.90 10.59
CA ALA A 173 -4.17 -4.04 9.18
C ALA A 173 -4.31 -5.52 8.79
N VAL A 174 -5.07 -5.84 7.74
CA VAL A 174 -5.23 -7.22 7.25
C VAL A 174 -3.95 -7.65 6.55
N THR A 175 -3.19 -6.69 6.04
CA THR A 175 -1.85 -6.84 5.44
C THR A 175 -0.73 -7.06 6.46
N ASN A 176 -1.04 -7.06 7.77
CA ASN A 176 -0.03 -7.12 8.84
C ASN A 176 0.83 -8.39 8.85
N ASP A 177 0.41 -9.45 8.16
CA ASP A 177 1.08 -10.75 8.08
C ASP A 177 2.21 -10.74 7.06
N ARG A 178 2.19 -9.76 6.13
CA ARG A 178 3.21 -9.57 5.09
C ARG A 178 4.36 -8.67 5.53
N LEU A 179 4.14 -7.84 6.56
CA LEU A 179 5.11 -6.87 7.06
C LEU A 179 5.71 -7.30 8.40
N PRO A 180 6.90 -6.80 8.78
CA PRO A 180 7.37 -6.91 10.16
C PRO A 180 6.34 -6.35 11.15
N LYS A 181 6.20 -7.00 12.31
CA LYS A 181 5.22 -6.64 13.34
C LYS A 181 5.55 -5.35 14.10
N THR A 182 6.77 -4.85 14.00
CA THR A 182 7.16 -3.61 14.68
C THR A 182 8.30 -2.97 13.90
N GLY A 183 8.60 -1.72 14.25
CA GLY A 183 9.77 -1.03 13.75
C GLY A 183 9.42 0.09 12.79
N LEU A 184 10.45 0.83 12.39
CA LEU A 184 10.35 1.97 11.51
C LEU A 184 11.04 1.65 10.19
N LEU A 185 10.33 1.79 9.08
CA LEU A 185 10.91 1.71 7.75
C LEU A 185 11.17 3.14 7.25
N SER A 186 12.42 3.52 7.09
CA SER A 186 12.83 4.86 6.63
C SER A 186 13.33 4.80 5.20
N PHE A 187 12.96 5.78 4.39
CA PHE A 187 13.29 5.88 2.97
C PHE A 187 14.12 7.12 2.69
N PHE A 188 15.17 6.96 1.89
CA PHE A 188 16.04 8.06 1.44
C PHE A 188 16.24 7.96 -0.06
N GLY A 189 16.25 9.10 -0.74
CA GLY A 189 16.41 9.21 -2.19
C GLY A 189 17.65 10.01 -2.51
N PHE A 190 18.32 9.67 -3.60
CA PHE A 190 19.36 10.49 -4.20
C PHE A 190 18.98 10.89 -5.64
N GLN A 191 19.14 12.18 -5.96
CA GLN A 191 19.00 12.73 -7.31
C GLN A 191 20.16 13.65 -7.66
N ASP A 192 20.68 13.55 -8.89
CA ASP A 192 21.81 14.34 -9.39
C ASP A 192 21.41 15.62 -10.15
N MET A 193 20.73 16.54 -9.47
CA MET A 193 20.36 17.83 -10.06
C MET A 193 21.58 18.75 -10.32
N GLU A 194 22.66 18.59 -9.57
CA GLU A 194 23.82 19.50 -9.64
C GLU A 194 24.67 19.29 -10.90
N ASN A 195 24.60 18.11 -11.50
CA ASN A 195 25.25 17.81 -12.78
C ASN A 195 24.29 17.83 -13.97
N ASP A 196 23.08 18.39 -13.80
CA ASP A 196 22.04 18.42 -14.83
C ASP A 196 21.69 17.00 -15.34
N ASN A 197 21.74 16.00 -14.44
CA ASN A 197 21.31 14.64 -14.71
C ASN A 197 20.11 14.26 -13.80
N PRO A 198 18.92 14.83 -14.08
CA PRO A 198 17.73 14.59 -13.28
C PRO A 198 17.27 13.12 -13.30
N ASP A 199 17.72 12.34 -14.28
CA ASP A 199 17.38 10.92 -14.46
C ASP A 199 18.23 9.98 -13.59
N LYS A 200 19.35 10.46 -13.02
CA LYS A 200 20.14 9.71 -12.05
C LYS A 200 19.46 9.75 -10.68
N ILE A 201 18.50 8.86 -10.53
CA ILE A 201 17.66 8.71 -9.34
C ILE A 201 17.91 7.35 -8.71
N GLY A 202 18.08 7.34 -7.39
CA GLY A 202 18.14 6.13 -6.59
C GLY A 202 17.39 6.26 -5.29
N VAL A 203 16.93 5.13 -4.75
CA VAL A 203 16.26 5.05 -3.45
C VAL A 203 16.91 3.97 -2.60
N MET A 204 16.91 4.18 -1.29
CA MET A 204 17.14 3.13 -0.30
C MET A 204 16.03 3.10 0.74
N ALA A 205 15.80 1.92 1.30
CA ALA A 205 14.99 1.74 2.48
C ALA A 205 15.80 1.08 3.59
N ARG A 206 15.54 1.47 4.84
CA ARG A 206 16.16 0.91 6.03
C ARG A 206 15.12 0.61 7.08
N TRP A 207 15.07 -0.66 7.51
CA TRP A 207 14.22 -1.09 8.62
C TRP A 207 14.96 -1.05 9.95
N PHE A 208 14.39 -0.33 10.91
CA PHE A 208 14.84 -0.25 12.29
C PHE A 208 13.88 -1.02 13.19
N PRO A 209 14.22 -2.27 13.59
CA PRO A 209 13.32 -3.10 14.41
C PRO A 209 13.08 -2.53 15.81
N ASN A 210 14.06 -1.81 16.36
CA ASN A 210 13.98 -1.19 17.68
C ASN A 210 13.81 0.32 17.54
N ARG A 211 12.71 0.84 18.09
CA ARG A 211 12.33 2.27 18.05
C ARG A 211 12.59 3.01 19.35
N SER A 212 13.11 2.34 20.38
CA SER A 212 13.24 2.91 21.74
C SER A 212 14.26 4.04 21.87
N GLN A 213 15.17 4.19 20.90
CA GLN A 213 16.26 5.18 20.91
C GLN A 213 16.23 6.07 19.66
N LEU A 214 15.06 6.28 19.07
CA LEU A 214 14.91 7.19 17.95
C LEU A 214 15.08 8.64 18.41
N SER A 215 15.74 9.44 17.58
CA SER A 215 15.81 10.88 17.73
C SER A 215 15.58 11.54 16.38
N ARG A 216 14.84 12.66 16.37
CA ARG A 216 14.67 13.45 15.17
C ARG A 216 16.00 14.07 14.78
N ARG A 217 16.51 13.73 13.59
CA ARG A 217 17.84 14.12 13.15
C ARG A 217 17.79 15.41 12.34
N PRO A 218 18.49 16.50 12.73
CA PRO A 218 18.56 17.68 11.89
C PRO A 218 19.21 17.36 10.55
N ALA A 219 18.72 18.01 9.49
CA ALA A 219 19.27 17.89 8.16
C ALA A 219 20.74 18.37 8.15
N PRO A 220 21.65 17.67 7.45
CA PRO A 220 23.00 18.14 7.23
C PRO A 220 23.03 19.44 6.40
N ASP A 221 23.95 20.36 6.72
CA ASP A 221 24.07 21.66 6.04
C ASP A 221 24.50 21.56 4.56
N ASN A 222 24.99 20.39 4.13
CA ASN A 222 25.56 20.16 2.80
C ASN A 222 24.70 19.23 1.92
N LEU A 223 23.39 19.15 2.19
CA LEU A 223 22.45 18.58 1.23
C LEU A 223 22.46 19.43 -0.05
N THR A 224 22.27 18.78 -1.18
CA THR A 224 22.20 19.45 -2.47
C THR A 224 20.76 19.73 -2.87
N THR A 225 20.53 20.60 -3.86
CA THR A 225 19.19 21.09 -4.23
C THR A 225 18.20 19.96 -4.50
N GLY A 226 18.64 18.89 -5.18
CA GLY A 226 17.78 17.73 -5.45
C GLY A 226 17.44 16.90 -4.21
N ASN A 227 18.20 17.05 -3.12
CA ASN A 227 18.18 16.16 -1.96
C ASN A 227 17.78 16.89 -0.65
N GLU A 228 17.28 18.12 -0.74
CA GLU A 228 16.85 18.89 0.44
C GLU A 228 15.65 18.23 1.15
N CYS A 229 15.55 18.45 2.46
CA CYS A 229 14.35 18.09 3.19
C CYS A 229 13.22 19.08 2.88
N PHE A 230 12.02 18.57 2.66
CA PHE A 230 10.80 19.34 2.41
C PHE A 230 9.85 19.24 3.63
N PRO A 231 8.86 20.13 3.77
CA PRO A 231 7.85 20.08 4.83
C PRO A 231 7.26 18.68 5.08
N SER A 232 6.96 18.38 6.33
CA SER A 232 6.39 17.09 6.72
C SER A 232 4.88 17.01 6.49
N ALA A 233 4.43 15.83 6.08
CA ALA A 233 3.02 15.47 6.05
C ALA A 233 2.79 14.13 6.74
N GLN A 234 1.85 14.11 7.70
CA GLN A 234 1.44 12.91 8.39
C GLN A 234 0.71 11.98 7.41
N ILE A 235 1.04 10.69 7.45
CA ILE A 235 0.33 9.67 6.66
C ILE A 235 -0.83 9.11 7.49
N VAL A 236 -1.98 8.94 6.86
CA VAL A 236 -3.15 8.25 7.41
C VAL A 236 -3.51 7.08 6.50
N PHE A 237 -3.60 5.88 7.06
CA PHE A 237 -3.90 4.66 6.30
C PHE A 237 -5.37 4.24 6.41
N THR A 238 -5.89 3.76 5.29
CA THR A 238 -7.19 3.08 5.17
C THR A 238 -6.98 1.77 4.40
N GLU A 239 -7.74 0.74 4.72
CA GLU A 239 -7.61 -0.57 4.08
C GLU A 239 -8.51 -0.67 2.86
N PHE A 240 -8.18 -1.55 1.91
CA PHE A 240 -9.04 -1.86 0.77
C PHE A 240 -8.57 -3.15 0.09
N LEU A 241 -9.36 -3.68 -0.85
CA LEU A 241 -8.91 -4.68 -1.81
C LEU A 241 -8.47 -3.99 -3.09
N ASP A 242 -7.25 -4.31 -3.51
CA ASP A 242 -6.69 -3.80 -4.74
C ASP A 242 -6.72 -4.87 -5.84
N LEU A 243 -6.77 -4.40 -7.08
CA LEU A 243 -6.77 -5.23 -8.28
C LEU A 243 -5.67 -4.74 -9.22
N PRO A 244 -5.03 -5.66 -9.97
CA PRO A 244 -4.03 -5.26 -10.95
C PRO A 244 -4.68 -4.47 -12.09
N GLY A 245 -3.96 -3.46 -12.56
CA GLY A 245 -4.32 -2.63 -13.69
C GLY A 245 -3.89 -3.20 -15.04
N TRP A 246 -4.01 -2.35 -16.06
CA TRP A 246 -3.63 -2.63 -17.44
C TRP A 246 -2.12 -2.87 -17.59
N GLY A 247 -1.73 -3.78 -18.48
CA GLY A 247 -0.31 -4.08 -18.71
C GLY A 247 0.36 -4.88 -17.60
N SER A 248 -0.40 -5.24 -16.55
CA SER A 248 0.13 -5.96 -15.40
C SER A 248 0.55 -7.39 -15.75
N PRO A 249 1.37 -8.02 -14.89
CA PRO A 249 1.71 -9.43 -15.03
C PRO A 249 0.49 -10.38 -15.06
N TRP A 250 -0.70 -9.93 -14.61
CA TRP A 250 -1.94 -10.70 -14.57
C TRP A 250 -2.89 -10.42 -15.75
N GLN A 251 -2.46 -9.63 -16.75
CA GLN A 251 -3.31 -9.27 -17.87
C GLN A 251 -3.84 -10.49 -18.63
N GLU A 252 -3.03 -11.53 -18.83
CA GLU A 252 -3.47 -12.74 -19.53
C GLU A 252 -4.63 -13.44 -18.81
N GLU A 253 -4.57 -13.53 -17.47
CA GLU A 253 -5.67 -14.08 -16.67
C GLU A 253 -6.95 -13.26 -16.78
N LEU A 254 -6.83 -11.93 -16.91
CA LEU A 254 -7.95 -10.99 -16.91
C LEU A 254 -8.45 -10.67 -18.34
N GLN A 255 -7.80 -11.22 -19.37
CA GLN A 255 -8.06 -10.86 -20.76
C GLN A 255 -9.50 -11.11 -21.20
N GLU A 256 -10.14 -12.17 -20.70
CA GLU A 256 -11.54 -12.46 -21.02
C GLU A 256 -12.50 -11.45 -20.37
N LEU A 257 -12.24 -11.03 -19.13
CA LEU A 257 -13.00 -9.98 -18.46
C LEU A 257 -12.84 -8.66 -19.21
N ILE A 258 -11.60 -8.29 -19.52
CA ILE A 258 -11.26 -7.09 -20.30
C ILE A 258 -12.04 -7.05 -21.62
N ASN A 259 -12.06 -8.17 -22.34
CA ASN A 259 -12.76 -8.26 -23.63
C ASN A 259 -14.28 -8.19 -23.48
N ALA A 260 -14.82 -8.67 -22.35
CA ALA A 260 -16.25 -8.64 -22.08
C ALA A 260 -16.71 -7.22 -21.70
N ASP A 261 -15.93 -6.53 -20.87
CA ASP A 261 -16.24 -5.18 -20.39
C ASP A 261 -14.95 -4.49 -19.87
N GLU A 262 -14.38 -3.62 -20.69
CA GLU A 262 -13.17 -2.85 -20.37
C GLU A 262 -13.38 -1.89 -19.19
N GLU A 263 -14.57 -1.30 -19.03
CA GLU A 263 -14.87 -0.44 -17.88
C GLU A 263 -15.06 -1.25 -16.60
N ALA A 264 -15.48 -2.51 -16.69
CA ALA A 264 -15.54 -3.39 -15.52
C ALA A 264 -14.13 -3.70 -15.00
N PHE A 265 -13.14 -3.77 -15.90
CA PHE A 265 -11.75 -3.99 -15.55
C PHE A 265 -11.10 -2.76 -14.90
N ASP A 266 -11.52 -1.54 -15.26
CA ASP A 266 -11.09 -0.34 -14.54
C ASP A 266 -11.82 -0.21 -13.19
N PHE A 267 -11.36 -0.99 -12.20
CA PHE A 267 -11.92 -1.04 -10.85
C PHE A 267 -11.68 0.23 -10.01
N GLY A 268 -11.47 1.39 -10.63
CA GLY A 268 -10.99 2.59 -9.95
C GLY A 268 -9.52 2.42 -9.57
N THR A 269 -8.75 1.71 -10.40
CA THR A 269 -7.32 1.44 -10.17
C THR A 269 -6.53 2.74 -9.98
N TRP A 270 -6.91 3.80 -10.70
CA TRP A 270 -6.34 5.13 -10.53
C TRP A 270 -6.55 5.73 -9.14
N ASP A 271 -7.73 5.54 -8.53
CA ASP A 271 -8.01 6.00 -7.17
C ASP A 271 -7.13 5.29 -6.12
N ASN A 272 -6.47 4.21 -6.52
CA ASN A 272 -5.60 3.38 -5.67
C ASN A 272 -4.12 3.70 -5.84
N ILE A 273 -3.70 4.64 -6.70
CA ILE A 273 -2.27 4.92 -6.92
C ILE A 273 -1.48 5.19 -5.61
N ARG A 274 -2.13 5.87 -4.65
CA ARG A 274 -1.59 6.14 -3.31
C ARG A 274 -1.78 4.94 -2.39
N ASN A 275 -1.05 3.86 -2.66
CA ASN A 275 -1.13 2.65 -1.86
C ASN A 275 0.23 2.08 -1.41
N MET A 276 0.11 1.17 -0.45
CA MET A 276 1.11 0.27 0.07
C MET A 276 0.54 -1.15 -0.01
N MET A 277 1.35 -2.14 -0.39
CA MET A 277 0.97 -3.56 -0.44
C MET A 277 -0.12 -3.94 -1.47
N GLY A 278 -0.66 -2.98 -2.21
CA GLY A 278 -1.55 -3.19 -3.36
C GLY A 278 -0.75 -3.36 -4.63
N TYR A 279 -1.33 -3.05 -5.78
CA TYR A 279 -0.66 -3.01 -7.08
C TYR A 279 -0.08 -1.63 -7.33
N ALA A 280 1.02 -1.54 -8.08
CA ALA A 280 1.45 -0.23 -8.55
C ALA A 280 0.50 0.26 -9.63
N VAL A 281 0.51 1.56 -9.93
CA VAL A 281 -0.37 2.14 -10.94
C VAL A 281 0.47 3.17 -11.68
N ALA A 282 0.71 2.96 -12.97
CA ALA A 282 1.43 3.95 -13.76
C ALA A 282 0.50 5.13 -14.07
N THR A 283 1.07 6.33 -14.02
CA THR A 283 0.47 7.58 -14.52
C THR A 283 0.28 7.57 -16.03
N SER A 284 1.18 6.90 -16.75
CA SER A 284 1.09 6.64 -18.18
C SER A 284 1.67 5.26 -18.53
N GLY A 285 1.08 4.56 -19.51
CA GLY A 285 1.56 3.24 -19.93
C GLY A 285 1.06 2.10 -19.05
N ASP A 286 1.87 1.04 -18.97
CA ASP A 286 1.52 -0.23 -18.32
C ASP A 286 1.79 -0.20 -16.81
N GLU A 287 1.03 -0.97 -16.04
CA GLU A 287 1.24 -1.16 -14.60
C GLU A 287 2.69 -1.54 -14.30
N PRO A 288 3.42 -0.82 -13.43
CA PRO A 288 4.87 -1.01 -13.29
C PRO A 288 5.20 -2.10 -12.26
N THR A 289 4.34 -3.11 -12.08
CA THR A 289 4.66 -4.27 -11.24
C THR A 289 5.53 -5.24 -12.06
N PRO A 290 6.77 -5.55 -11.64
CA PRO A 290 7.71 -6.33 -12.47
C PRO A 290 7.24 -7.74 -12.80
N ASP A 291 6.71 -8.43 -11.80
CA ASP A 291 6.26 -9.81 -11.91
C ASP A 291 5.28 -10.17 -10.78
N LYS A 292 4.73 -11.39 -10.84
CA LYS A 292 3.77 -11.91 -9.86
C LYS A 292 4.37 -12.19 -8.48
N GLN A 293 5.70 -12.17 -8.34
CA GLN A 293 6.41 -12.37 -7.07
C GLN A 293 6.84 -11.04 -6.45
N SER A 294 6.41 -9.91 -7.03
CA SER A 294 6.70 -8.57 -6.56
C SER A 294 5.53 -8.01 -5.76
N GLN A 295 5.87 -7.29 -4.71
CA GLN A 295 4.94 -6.61 -3.84
C GLN A 295 5.22 -5.11 -3.91
N HIS A 296 4.19 -4.32 -4.21
CA HIS A 296 4.28 -2.86 -4.16
C HIS A 296 4.54 -2.46 -2.72
N LEU A 297 5.76 -2.00 -2.43
CA LEU A 297 6.15 -1.65 -1.09
C LEU A 297 5.52 -0.32 -0.69
N ILE A 298 5.58 0.71 -1.54
CA ILE A 298 4.96 2.01 -1.31
C ILE A 298 5.08 2.88 -2.56
N PHE A 299 4.12 3.78 -2.75
CA PHE A 299 4.19 4.91 -3.67
C PHE A 299 4.64 6.20 -2.94
N PHE A 300 5.60 6.93 -3.50
CA PHE A 300 5.94 8.29 -3.07
C PHE A 300 5.42 9.29 -4.09
N PRO A 301 4.33 10.01 -3.80
CA PRO A 301 3.77 11.01 -4.69
C PRO A 301 4.56 12.30 -4.63
N THR A 302 4.71 12.94 -5.79
CA THR A 302 4.84 14.39 -5.91
C THR A 302 3.71 15.04 -5.14
N ASN A 303 4.06 15.99 -4.27
CA ASN A 303 3.11 16.47 -3.27
C ASN A 303 3.21 17.98 -3.06
N GLU A 304 2.22 18.70 -3.59
CA GLU A 304 2.09 20.15 -3.43
C GLU A 304 1.95 20.57 -1.97
N LEU A 305 1.34 19.73 -1.10
CA LEU A 305 1.18 20.05 0.33
C LEU A 305 2.52 20.17 1.05
N THR A 306 3.50 19.38 0.63
CA THR A 306 4.85 19.39 1.19
C THR A 306 5.80 20.22 0.36
N GLY A 307 5.38 20.80 -0.78
CA GLY A 307 6.30 21.40 -1.74
C GLY A 307 7.32 20.40 -2.29
N TRP A 308 6.97 19.12 -2.28
CA TRP A 308 7.81 18.03 -2.77
C TRP A 308 7.87 18.09 -4.29
N ILE A 309 9.09 18.17 -4.83
CA ILE A 309 9.37 18.30 -6.26
C ILE A 309 10.14 17.11 -6.85
N TRP A 310 10.24 15.99 -6.13
CA TRP A 310 10.75 14.76 -6.77
C TRP A 310 9.65 14.13 -7.62
N PRO A 311 10.04 13.34 -8.63
CA PRO A 311 9.11 12.53 -9.38
C PRO A 311 8.33 11.55 -8.50
N ASP A 312 7.20 11.09 -9.03
CA ASP A 312 6.38 10.00 -8.52
C ASP A 312 7.18 8.69 -8.55
N LEU A 313 7.35 8.06 -7.38
CA LEU A 313 8.17 6.85 -7.25
C LEU A 313 7.31 5.65 -6.87
N HIS A 314 7.37 4.59 -7.68
CA HIS A 314 6.88 3.27 -7.28
C HIS A 314 8.03 2.40 -6.78
N ILE A 315 7.97 2.01 -5.52
CA ILE A 315 8.96 1.12 -4.91
C ILE A 315 8.35 -0.28 -4.77
N GLN A 316 9.03 -1.27 -5.30
CA GLN A 316 8.67 -2.68 -5.24
C GLN A 316 9.66 -3.44 -4.36
N ILE A 317 9.22 -4.59 -3.85
CA ILE A 317 10.09 -5.54 -3.18
C ILE A 317 9.68 -6.95 -3.57
N ALA A 318 10.65 -7.81 -3.89
CA ALA A 318 10.38 -9.22 -4.10
C ALA A 318 9.82 -9.85 -2.82
N GLU A 319 8.81 -10.72 -2.93
CA GLU A 319 8.19 -11.39 -1.78
C GLU A 319 9.21 -12.12 -0.88
N SER A 320 10.23 -12.73 -1.49
CA SER A 320 11.32 -13.41 -0.77
C SER A 320 12.13 -12.43 0.08
N ASN A 321 12.48 -11.26 -0.47
CA ASN A 321 13.17 -10.18 0.25
C ASN A 321 12.31 -9.64 1.39
N LEU A 322 11.01 -9.45 1.16
CA LEU A 322 10.08 -8.99 2.19
C LEU A 322 9.98 -10.00 3.35
N LYS A 323 9.82 -11.29 3.04
CA LYS A 323 9.78 -12.38 4.04
C LYS A 323 11.08 -12.45 4.86
N GLU A 324 12.22 -12.24 4.21
CA GLU A 324 13.54 -12.20 4.83
C GLU A 324 13.90 -10.84 5.44
N ARG A 325 13.03 -9.83 5.30
CA ARG A 325 13.18 -8.46 5.80
C ARG A 325 14.40 -7.72 5.21
N ARG A 326 14.76 -8.05 3.97
CA ARG A 326 15.81 -7.39 3.18
C ARG A 326 15.27 -6.13 2.49
N PHE A 327 14.98 -5.09 3.27
CA PHE A 327 14.48 -3.81 2.74
C PHE A 327 15.54 -3.02 1.96
N GLU A 328 16.81 -3.42 2.07
CA GLU A 328 17.90 -2.92 1.21
C GLU A 328 17.83 -3.46 -0.22
N GLU A 329 17.05 -4.53 -0.47
CA GLU A 329 16.87 -5.17 -1.79
C GLU A 329 15.51 -4.78 -2.41
N ILE A 330 15.18 -3.49 -2.33
CA ILE A 330 14.02 -2.90 -3.01
C ILE A 330 14.34 -2.57 -4.48
N GLN A 331 13.30 -2.35 -5.28
CA GLN A 331 13.40 -1.98 -6.68
C GLN A 331 12.63 -0.69 -6.93
N LEU A 332 13.22 0.24 -7.66
CA LEU A 332 12.55 1.42 -8.19
C LEU A 332 12.14 1.10 -9.62
N VAL A 333 10.85 1.04 -9.88
CA VAL A 333 10.31 0.45 -11.12
C VAL A 333 9.65 1.47 -12.04
N TRP A 334 9.27 2.61 -11.48
CA TRP A 334 8.67 3.71 -12.21
C TRP A 334 9.05 5.02 -11.56
N VAL A 335 9.34 5.98 -12.42
CA VAL A 335 9.63 7.37 -12.08
C VAL A 335 8.87 8.21 -13.09
N ASP A 336 8.01 9.09 -12.60
CA ASP A 336 7.26 10.01 -13.45
C ASP A 336 7.24 11.44 -12.92
N TRP A 337 7.18 12.40 -13.84
CA TRP A 337 7.36 13.83 -13.59
C TRP A 337 6.08 14.65 -13.78
N ASP A 338 4.94 13.99 -14.00
CA ASP A 338 3.65 14.61 -14.32
C ASP A 338 3.05 15.49 -13.21
#